data_AF-A0A455UIA9-F1
#
_entry.id   AF-A0A455UIA9-F1
#
_cell.length_a   1.000
_cell.length_b   1.000
_cell.length_c   1.000
_cell.angle_alpha   90.00
_cell.angle_beta   90.00
_cell.angle_gamma   90.00
#
_symmetry.space_group_name_H-M   'P 1'
#
loop_
_entity.id
_entity.type
_entity.pdbx_description
1 polymer ?
#
loop_
_entity_poly.entity_id
_entity_poly.type
_entity_poly.pdbx_seq_one_letter_code
_entity_poly.pdbx_strand_id
1 'polypeptide(L)' 'MFPSSPWRRIPAKGCGLVSPALPPPAQGEALFDLLVKQARAAWSQVATGEFGADMQVALINDGPVTFLLES' A
#
# COMPACT_ATOMS: atom_id res chain seq x y z
N MET A 1 -23.20 5.61 16.14
CA MET A 1 -23.95 4.72 15.23
C MET A 1 -23.49 5.04 13.81
N PHE A 2 -22.38 4.43 13.38
CA PHE A 2 -21.86 4.60 12.02
C PHE A 2 -22.66 3.66 11.10
N PRO A 3 -23.21 4.13 9.97
CA PRO A 3 -23.98 3.26 9.08
C PRO A 3 -23.06 2.19 8.49
N SER A 4 -23.59 0.97 8.43
CA SER A 4 -22.98 -0.22 7.84
C SER A 4 -22.27 0.09 6.52
N SER A 5 -20.95 -0.09 6.47
CA SER A 5 -20.15 0.21 5.29
C SER A 5 -20.45 -0.75 4.11
N PRO A 6 -20.43 -0.28 2.86
CA PRO A 6 -21.00 -0.96 1.69
C PRO A 6 -20.02 -1.91 0.97
N TRP A 7 -19.02 -2.45 1.67
CA TRP A 7 -17.94 -3.25 1.05
C TRP A 7 -18.43 -4.65 0.66
N ARG A 8 -19.32 -4.75 -0.33
CA ARG A 8 -19.65 -6.00 -1.02
C ARG A 8 -18.48 -6.39 -1.92
N ARG A 9 -18.14 -7.69 -1.86
CA ARG A 9 -17.08 -8.38 -2.63
C ARG A 9 -16.95 -7.83 -4.05
N ILE A 10 -15.77 -7.29 -4.36
CA ILE A 10 -15.33 -7.04 -5.73
C ILE A 10 -14.53 -8.27 -6.16
N PRO A 11 -14.77 -8.83 -7.36
CA PRO A 11 -14.00 -9.97 -7.85
C PRO A 11 -12.53 -9.58 -8.07
N ALA A 12 -11.63 -10.43 -7.57
CA ALA A 12 -10.18 -10.25 -7.70
C ALA A 12 -9.77 -10.16 -9.17
N LYS A 13 -9.15 -9.04 -9.56
CA LYS A 13 -8.46 -8.93 -10.86
C LYS A 13 -6.99 -9.26 -10.64
N GLY A 14 -6.61 -10.49 -10.97
CA GLY A 14 -5.21 -10.88 -11.04
C GLY A 14 -4.49 -10.05 -12.11
N CYS A 15 -3.58 -9.18 -11.71
CA CYS A 15 -2.79 -8.37 -12.63
C CYS A 15 -1.46 -9.07 -12.91
N GLY A 16 -1.34 -9.70 -14.08
CA GLY A 16 -0.11 -10.38 -14.54
C GLY A 16 0.93 -9.44 -15.16
N LEU A 17 1.04 -8.19 -14.68
CA LEU A 17 2.02 -7.24 -15.20
C LEU A 17 3.43 -7.59 -14.67
N VAL A 18 4.31 -7.99 -15.58
CA VAL A 18 5.75 -8.11 -15.33
C VAL A 18 6.45 -6.89 -15.93
N SER A 19 7.08 -6.07 -15.09
CA SER A 19 7.89 -4.92 -15.51
C SER A 19 9.36 -5.20 -15.19
N PRO A 20 10.30 -4.94 -16.12
CA PRO A 20 11.73 -5.21 -15.89
C PRO A 20 12.35 -4.32 -14.80
N ALA A 21 11.70 -3.21 -14.43
CA ALA A 21 12.15 -2.34 -13.34
C ALA A 21 11.68 -2.82 -11.96
N LEU A 22 10.80 -3.83 -11.87
CA LEU A 22 10.34 -4.36 -10.60
C LEU A 22 11.30 -5.45 -10.08
N PRO A 23 11.69 -5.39 -8.79
CA PRO A 23 12.43 -6.48 -8.18
C PRO A 23 11.58 -7.76 -8.12
N PRO A 24 12.20 -8.95 -8.00
CA PRO A 24 11.49 -10.19 -7.68
C PRO A 24 10.59 -10.01 -6.45
N PRO A 25 9.40 -10.65 -6.38
CA PRO A 25 8.43 -10.43 -5.30
C PRO A 25 9.02 -10.52 -3.88
N ALA A 26 9.84 -11.55 -3.62
CA ALA A 26 10.49 -11.73 -2.31
C ALA A 26 11.47 -10.60 -1.97
N GLN A 27 12.17 -10.05 -2.97
CA GLN A 27 13.04 -8.90 -2.77
C GLN A 27 12.22 -7.61 -2.56
N GLY A 28 11.11 -7.46 -3.27
CA GLY A 28 10.17 -6.36 -3.08
C GLY A 28 9.57 -6.34 -1.66
N GLU A 29 9.15 -7.51 -1.16
CA GLU A 29 8.62 -7.68 0.19
C GLU A 29 9.66 -7.32 1.26
N ALA A 30 10.89 -7.82 1.12
CA ALA A 30 11.98 -7.50 2.06
C ALA A 30 12.31 -5.99 2.09
N LEU A 31 12.27 -5.32 0.94
CA LEU A 31 12.49 -3.87 0.86
C LEU A 31 11.32 -3.09 1.48
N PHE A 32 10.08 -3.54 1.25
CA PHE A 32 8.89 -2.96 1.88
C PHE A 32 8.98 -3.05 3.41
N ASP A 33 9.30 -4.23 3.95
CA ASP A 33 9.45 -4.43 5.40
C ASP A 33 10.54 -3.57 6.01
N LEU A 34 11.68 -3.44 5.32
CA LEU A 34 12.77 -2.57 5.73
C LEU A 34 12.32 -1.10 5.80
N LEU A 35 11.61 -0.61 4.78
CA LEU A 35 11.09 0.76 4.74
C LEU A 35 10.11 1.00 5.90
N VAL A 36 9.16 0.08 6.10
CA VAL A 36 8.18 0.15 7.19
C VAL A 36 8.88 0.19 8.55
N LYS A 37 9.90 -0.65 8.74
CA LYS A 37 10.70 -0.68 9.98
C LYS A 37 11.38 0.67 10.24
N GLN A 38 11.99 1.27 9.22
CA GLN A 38 12.64 2.57 9.35
C GLN A 38 11.62 3.69 9.64
N ALA A 39 10.48 3.69 8.95
CA ALA A 39 9.42 4.67 9.17
C ALA A 39 8.88 4.59 10.61
N ARG A 40 8.61 3.37 11.12
CA ARG A 40 8.17 3.14 12.51
C ARG A 40 9.21 3.54 13.54
N ALA A 41 10.50 3.46 13.22
CA ALA A 41 11.56 3.92 14.12
C ALA A 41 11.61 5.45 14.21
N ALA A 42 11.33 6.16 13.12
CA ALA A 42 11.36 7.62 13.08
C ALA A 42 10.01 8.27 13.50
N TRP A 43 8.89 7.55 13.40
CA TRP A 43 7.54 8.11 13.60
C TRP A 43 6.68 7.15 14.44
N SER A 44 5.95 7.70 15.41
CA SER A 44 5.16 6.90 16.37
C SER A 44 3.91 6.25 15.78
N GLN A 45 3.34 6.83 14.72
CA GLN A 45 2.12 6.36 14.09
C GLN A 45 2.36 6.06 12.61
N VAL A 46 2.63 4.79 12.33
CA VAL A 46 2.73 4.27 10.96
C VAL A 46 1.78 3.08 10.84
N ALA A 47 0.78 3.23 9.99
CA ALA A 47 -0.11 2.14 9.58
C ALA A 47 0.34 1.60 8.22
N THR A 48 0.13 0.31 7.99
CA THR A 48 0.51 -0.37 6.75
C THR A 48 -0.61 -1.30 6.29
N GLY A 49 -0.68 -1.54 4.98
CA GLY A 49 -1.41 -2.67 4.42
C GLY A 49 -0.62 -3.97 4.47
N GLU A 50 -0.93 -4.90 3.58
CA GLU A 50 -0.26 -6.18 3.40
C GLU A 50 0.37 -6.25 1.99
N PHE A 51 1.64 -6.66 1.92
CA PHE A 51 2.35 -6.77 0.64
C PHE A 51 1.77 -7.90 -0.22
N GLY A 52 1.52 -7.63 -1.51
CA GLY A 52 0.99 -8.63 -2.44
C GLY A 52 -0.48 -8.99 -2.27
N ALA A 53 -1.18 -8.41 -1.27
CA ALA A 53 -2.61 -8.61 -1.09
C ALA A 53 -3.44 -7.78 -2.09
N ASP A 54 -4.61 -8.31 -2.47
CA ASP A 54 -5.60 -7.54 -3.23
C ASP A 54 -6.31 -6.55 -2.29
N MET A 55 -5.86 -5.29 -2.32
CA MET A 55 -6.26 -4.25 -1.37
C MET A 55 -7.11 -3.16 -1.99
N GLN A 56 -8.14 -2.74 -1.25
CA GLN A 56 -8.90 -1.51 -1.53
C GLN A 56 -8.54 -0.46 -0.49
N VAL A 57 -7.84 0.59 -0.91
CA VAL A 57 -7.39 1.68 -0.03
C VAL A 57 -8.30 2.89 -0.22
N ALA A 58 -8.99 3.28 0.85
CA ALA A 58 -9.74 4.54 0.88
C ALA A 58 -8.85 5.65 1.45
N LEU A 59 -8.79 6.80 0.76
CA LEU A 59 -8.19 8.02 1.31
C LEU A 59 -9.11 9.22 1.13
N ILE A 60 -9.02 10.17 2.06
CA ILE A 60 -9.57 11.52 1.92
C ILE A 60 -8.36 12.46 1.84
N ASN A 61 -8.19 13.14 0.70
CA ASN A 61 -7.09 14.07 0.49
C ASN A 61 -7.59 15.51 0.74
N ASP A 62 -7.43 16.00 1.97
CA ASP A 62 -7.83 17.35 2.39
C ASP A 62 -6.74 18.37 2.02
N GLY A 63 -6.94 19.12 0.92
CA GLY A 63 -5.91 19.95 0.28
C GLY A 63 -6.17 20.26 -1.20
N PRO A 64 -6.21 19.27 -2.12
CA PRO A 64 -5.43 18.05 -2.17
C PRO A 64 -4.00 18.31 -2.69
N VAL A 65 -2.99 17.77 -2.02
CA VAL A 65 -1.58 17.90 -2.41
C VAL A 65 -0.97 16.52 -2.60
N THR A 66 -0.32 16.31 -3.74
CA THR A 66 0.33 15.04 -4.09
C THR A 66 1.75 15.32 -4.56
N PHE A 67 2.73 14.66 -3.94
CA PHE A 67 4.14 14.71 -4.34
C PHE A 67 4.58 13.37 -4.91
N LEU A 68 5.37 13.40 -5.99
CA LEU A 68 6.11 12.26 -6.50
C LEU A 68 7.57 12.40 -6.04
N LEU A 69 8.10 11.36 -5.40
CA LEU A 69 9.48 11.30 -4.93
C LEU A 69 10.19 10.13 -5.61
N GLU A 70 11.41 10.37 -6.08
CA GLU A 70 12.25 9.37 -6.76
C GLU A 70 13.65 9.38 -6.13
N SER A 71 14.30 8.22 -6.09
CA SER A 71 15.61 7.97 -5.46
C SER A 71 16.54 7.18 -6.36
#